data_AF-E4WT50-F1
#
_entry.id   AF-E4WT50-F1
#
_cell.length_a   1.000
_cell.length_b   1.000
_cell.length_c   1.000
_cell.angle_alpha   90.00
_cell.angle_beta   90.00
_cell.angle_gamma   90.00
#
_symmetry.space_group_name_H-M   'P 1'
#
loop_
_entity.id
_entity.type
_entity.pdbx_description
1 polymer ?
#
loop_
_entity_poly.entity_id
_entity_poly.type
_entity_poly.pdbx_seq_one_letter_code
_entity_poly.pdbx_strand_id
1 'polypeptide(L)'
;MKISTILLASEVLASRNHKKSRRSAIKHRRRRELLDIYNVQVYRFKINDDLAEEEGINNIRSVNHLGDEDFKLLKTLSVDAGERYVHLKRMLGYVFSDLDEGLEKPHILDWWGYGCWCMAHGENHDLALKGDPKDEVDSICKMHAECYQCARMDYGSSCDSTHGYGVFGQKDLINGDRSLVCDTNNDLCGSSLCECDKMLIEGLRYTFTQYDKNFHIEKSDFDSKGSCPSKGGPPRDQCCGEYPFRTPYYSRSGQRSCCLDKTYDTSYLECCQDEIKPNGYCQAENGNSSNNFGNK
;
A
#
# COMPACT_ATOMS: atom_id res chain seq x y z
N MET A 1 -21.34 -63.40 -7.48
CA MET A 1 -20.04 -62.72 -7.22
C MET A 1 -20.01 -61.20 -7.48
N LYS A 2 -21.03 -60.54 -8.06
CA LYS A 2 -20.95 -59.09 -8.39
C LYS A 2 -21.44 -58.12 -7.29
N ILE A 3 -22.19 -58.59 -6.29
CA ILE A 3 -22.80 -57.74 -5.25
C ILE A 3 -21.79 -57.34 -4.15
N SER A 4 -20.89 -58.28 -3.77
CA SER A 4 -19.90 -58.05 -2.72
C SER A 4 -18.85 -56.99 -3.11
N THR A 5 -18.50 -56.90 -4.39
CA THR A 5 -17.60 -55.87 -4.94
C THR A 5 -18.20 -54.46 -4.93
N ILE A 6 -19.54 -54.31 -5.04
CA ILE A 6 -20.22 -53.00 -5.04
C ILE A 6 -20.31 -52.42 -3.63
N LEU A 7 -20.59 -53.27 -2.63
CA LEU A 7 -20.62 -52.86 -1.21
C LEU A 7 -19.25 -52.37 -0.72
N LEU A 8 -18.17 -53.09 -1.05
CA LEU A 8 -16.80 -52.68 -0.72
C LEU A 8 -16.41 -51.35 -1.38
N ALA A 9 -16.82 -51.09 -2.62
CA ALA A 9 -16.56 -49.82 -3.30
C ALA A 9 -17.27 -48.64 -2.62
N SER A 10 -18.52 -48.83 -2.19
CA SER A 10 -19.31 -47.81 -1.48
C SER A 10 -18.73 -47.45 -0.11
N GLU A 11 -18.27 -48.43 0.67
CA GLU A 11 -17.62 -48.21 1.97
C GLU A 11 -16.27 -47.48 1.82
N VAL A 12 -15.48 -47.84 0.80
CA VAL A 12 -14.21 -47.16 0.49
C VAL A 12 -14.45 -45.70 0.07
N LEU A 13 -15.50 -45.43 -0.72
CA LEU A 13 -15.90 -44.07 -1.10
C LEU A 13 -16.37 -43.26 0.11
N ALA A 14 -17.20 -43.84 0.99
CA ALA A 14 -17.66 -43.20 2.22
C ALA A 14 -16.49 -42.88 3.17
N SER A 15 -15.55 -43.81 3.38
CA SER A 15 -14.34 -43.61 4.19
C SER A 15 -13.41 -42.53 3.60
N ARG A 16 -13.24 -42.50 2.28
CA ARG A 16 -12.50 -41.45 1.57
C ARG A 16 -13.17 -40.08 1.75
N ASN A 17 -14.49 -40.00 1.64
CA ASN A 17 -15.26 -38.77 1.85
C ASN A 17 -15.18 -38.29 3.31
N HIS A 18 -15.26 -39.19 4.28
CA HIS A 18 -15.10 -38.87 5.69
C HIS A 18 -13.69 -38.33 6.00
N LYS A 19 -12.64 -38.94 5.44
CA LYS A 19 -11.26 -38.47 5.59
C LYS A 19 -11.06 -37.11 4.91
N LYS A 20 -11.64 -36.87 3.73
CA LYS A 20 -11.62 -35.56 3.05
C LYS A 20 -12.33 -34.48 3.88
N SER A 21 -13.53 -34.77 4.39
CA SER A 21 -14.30 -33.87 5.25
C SER A 21 -13.54 -33.52 6.53
N ARG A 22 -12.95 -34.51 7.20
CA ARG A 22 -12.15 -34.31 8.42
C ARG A 22 -10.87 -33.50 8.16
N ARG A 23 -10.18 -33.74 7.04
CA ARG A 23 -9.03 -32.92 6.60
C ARG A 23 -9.44 -31.48 6.31
N SER A 24 -10.59 -31.27 5.66
CA SER A 24 -11.14 -29.93 5.42
C SER A 24 -11.45 -29.20 6.72
N ALA A 25 -12.13 -29.87 7.67
CA ALA A 25 -12.45 -29.29 8.97
C ALA A 25 -11.20 -28.90 9.78
N ILE A 26 -10.15 -29.73 9.78
CA ILE A 26 -8.85 -29.42 10.42
C ILE A 26 -8.18 -28.22 9.73
N LYS A 27 -8.20 -28.15 8.40
CA LYS A 27 -7.68 -27.02 7.62
C LYS A 27 -8.41 -25.72 8.00
N HIS A 28 -9.75 -25.74 8.04
CA HIS A 28 -10.55 -24.58 8.43
C HIS A 28 -10.26 -24.13 9.87
N ARG A 29 -10.16 -25.07 10.82
CA ARG A 29 -9.81 -24.74 12.21
C ARG A 29 -8.45 -24.06 12.33
N ARG A 30 -7.40 -24.62 11.72
CA ARG A 30 -6.05 -24.03 11.73
C ARG A 30 -6.02 -22.64 11.08
N ARG A 31 -6.78 -22.45 10.01
CA ARG A 31 -6.92 -21.13 9.37
C ARG A 31 -7.58 -20.11 10.28
N ARG A 32 -8.59 -20.51 11.05
CA ARG A 32 -9.24 -19.64 12.04
C ARG A 32 -8.28 -19.26 13.16
N GLU A 33 -7.58 -20.23 13.74
CA GLU A 33 -6.57 -19.99 14.79
C GLU A 33 -5.46 -19.04 14.29
N LEU A 34 -5.03 -19.18 13.03
CA LEU A 34 -4.06 -18.27 12.42
C LEU A 34 -4.65 -16.87 12.18
N LEU A 35 -5.88 -16.78 11.67
CA LEU A 35 -6.57 -15.51 11.49
C LEU A 35 -6.77 -14.77 12.82
N ASP A 36 -7.03 -15.48 13.92
CA ASP A 36 -7.18 -14.87 15.24
C ASP A 36 -5.86 -14.24 15.74
N ILE A 37 -4.71 -14.73 15.28
CA ILE A 37 -3.38 -14.12 15.53
C ILE A 37 -3.19 -12.83 14.74
N TYR A 38 -3.67 -12.78 13.48
CA TYR A 38 -3.46 -11.64 12.57
C TYR A 38 -4.67 -10.68 12.48
N ASN A 39 -5.78 -10.96 13.16
CA ASN A 39 -6.96 -10.09 13.26
C ASN A 39 -6.84 -9.10 14.42
N VAL A 40 -5.63 -8.90 14.95
CA VAL A 40 -5.42 -8.08 16.13
C VAL A 40 -5.53 -6.59 15.77
N GLN A 41 -6.11 -5.85 16.71
CA GLN A 41 -6.75 -4.52 16.66
C GLN A 41 -5.91 -3.35 16.11
N VAL A 42 -4.67 -3.55 15.66
CA VAL A 42 -3.73 -2.49 15.28
C VAL A 42 -4.21 -1.76 14.04
N TYR A 43 -4.55 -2.50 12.99
CA TYR A 43 -5.13 -1.96 11.76
C TYR A 43 -6.65 -2.12 11.74
N ARG A 44 -7.37 -1.03 11.43
CA ARG A 44 -8.84 -1.01 11.38
C ARG A 44 -9.32 -0.68 9.97
N PHE A 45 -9.67 -1.71 9.20
CA PHE A 45 -10.40 -1.53 7.94
C PHE A 45 -11.90 -1.62 8.21
N LYS A 46 -12.64 -0.57 7.87
CA LYS A 46 -14.10 -0.53 7.92
C LYS A 46 -14.64 -0.21 6.54
N ILE A 47 -15.89 -0.58 6.28
CA ILE A 47 -16.62 -0.09 5.11
C ILE A 47 -17.59 0.94 5.66
N ASN A 48 -17.71 2.10 5.01
CA ASN A 48 -18.69 3.08 5.44
C ASN A 48 -20.10 2.53 5.12
N ASP A 49 -20.79 2.07 6.17
CA ASP A 49 -22.03 1.28 6.10
C ASP A 49 -23.29 2.13 5.93
N ASP A 50 -23.20 3.47 5.92
CA ASP A 50 -24.35 4.37 5.70
C ASP A 50 -25.06 4.17 4.34
N LEU A 51 -24.50 3.31 3.47
CA LEU A 51 -25.07 2.90 2.17
C LEU A 51 -25.17 1.36 2.01
N ALA A 52 -24.88 0.59 3.06
CA ALA A 52 -24.82 -0.87 3.02
C ALA A 52 -26.17 -1.55 3.34
N GLU A 53 -27.13 -0.83 3.94
CA GLU A 53 -28.44 -1.41 4.31
C GLU A 53 -29.39 -1.58 3.11
N GLU A 54 -29.22 -0.87 2.00
CA GLU A 54 -30.18 -0.96 0.87
C GLU A 54 -29.84 -2.05 -0.18
N GLU A 55 -28.61 -2.55 -0.25
CA GLU A 55 -28.14 -3.35 -1.41
C GLU A 55 -27.66 -4.78 -1.08
N GLY A 56 -28.02 -5.35 0.07
CA GLY A 56 -27.80 -6.79 0.34
C GLY A 56 -26.37 -7.26 0.06
N ILE A 57 -25.37 -6.58 0.63
CA ILE A 57 -23.95 -6.77 0.31
C ILE A 57 -23.47 -8.18 0.73
N ASN A 58 -23.61 -9.15 -0.18
CA ASN A 58 -22.95 -10.46 -0.11
C ASN A 58 -21.42 -10.36 -0.30
N ASN A 59 -20.88 -9.15 -0.56
CA ASN A 59 -19.52 -8.92 -1.04
C ASN A 59 -18.48 -8.55 0.04
N ILE A 60 -18.87 -8.26 1.30
CA ILE A 60 -17.89 -8.02 2.39
C ILE A 60 -17.10 -9.31 2.71
N ARG A 61 -17.70 -10.48 2.50
CA ARG A 61 -17.04 -11.79 2.68
C ARG A 61 -15.95 -12.07 1.65
N SER A 62 -16.04 -11.51 0.44
CA SER A 62 -15.01 -11.69 -0.60
C SER A 62 -13.78 -10.82 -0.32
N VAL A 63 -13.99 -9.57 0.11
CA VAL A 63 -12.93 -8.62 0.51
C VAL A 63 -12.08 -9.18 1.66
N ASN A 64 -12.69 -9.92 2.57
CA ASN A 64 -12.02 -10.55 3.70
C ASN A 64 -11.52 -11.98 3.41
N HIS A 65 -11.65 -12.48 2.19
CA HIS A 65 -11.29 -13.86 1.88
C HIS A 65 -9.77 -14.05 1.76
N LEU A 66 -9.24 -14.97 2.57
CA LEU A 66 -7.88 -15.49 2.42
C LEU A 66 -7.90 -16.89 1.81
N GLY A 67 -7.23 -17.02 0.66
CA GLY A 67 -6.99 -18.23 -0.10
C GLY A 67 -5.78 -19.03 0.40
N ASP A 68 -5.50 -20.15 -0.26
CA ASP A 68 -4.43 -21.08 0.17
C ASP A 68 -3.03 -20.45 0.14
N GLU A 69 -2.72 -19.67 -0.91
CA GLU A 69 -1.42 -19.00 -1.03
C GLU A 69 -1.22 -17.92 0.05
N ASP A 70 -2.27 -17.20 0.45
CA ASP A 70 -2.19 -16.25 1.57
C ASP A 70 -1.81 -16.96 2.87
N PHE A 71 -2.46 -18.09 3.17
CA PHE A 71 -2.14 -18.87 4.36
C PHE A 71 -0.76 -19.54 4.30
N LYS A 72 -0.19 -19.72 3.11
CA LYS A 72 1.16 -20.21 2.94
C LYS A 72 2.17 -19.10 3.21
N LEU A 73 1.94 -17.90 2.68
CA LEU A 73 2.76 -16.71 2.94
C LEU A 73 2.69 -16.28 4.41
N LEU A 74 1.49 -16.19 5.00
CA LEU A 74 1.34 -15.76 6.39
C LEU A 74 2.17 -16.60 7.38
N LYS A 75 2.32 -17.90 7.12
CA LYS A 75 3.15 -18.79 7.96
C LYS A 75 4.65 -18.48 7.92
N THR A 76 5.11 -17.73 6.92
CA THR A 76 6.52 -17.35 6.77
C THR A 76 6.78 -15.93 7.27
N LEU A 77 5.75 -15.21 7.70
CA LEU A 77 5.84 -13.79 8.06
C LEU A 77 5.90 -13.57 9.58
N SER A 78 6.45 -12.39 9.91
CA SER A 78 6.04 -11.52 11.02
C SER A 78 4.65 -11.77 11.59
N VAL A 79 4.42 -11.64 12.91
CA VAL A 79 3.07 -11.23 13.37
C VAL A 79 2.72 -9.89 12.72
N ASP A 80 3.61 -8.91 12.85
CA ASP A 80 3.43 -7.56 12.32
C ASP A 80 3.36 -7.54 10.78
N ALA A 81 4.27 -8.23 10.08
CA ALA A 81 4.17 -8.36 8.61
C ALA A 81 2.87 -9.06 8.17
N GLY A 82 2.40 -10.05 8.92
CA GLY A 82 1.18 -10.77 8.60
C GLY A 82 -0.06 -9.88 8.76
N GLU A 83 -0.14 -9.11 9.84
CA GLU A 83 -1.20 -8.10 10.04
C GLU A 83 -1.20 -7.08 8.91
N ARG A 84 -0.01 -6.57 8.58
CA ARG A 84 0.20 -5.61 7.52
C ARG A 84 -0.25 -6.16 6.15
N TYR A 85 0.14 -7.39 5.84
CA TYR A 85 -0.28 -8.09 4.62
C TYR A 85 -1.80 -8.22 4.53
N VAL A 86 -2.45 -8.67 5.61
CA VAL A 86 -3.91 -8.82 5.65
C VAL A 86 -4.59 -7.47 5.47
N HIS A 87 -4.04 -6.41 6.07
CA HIS A 87 -4.60 -5.06 5.97
C HIS A 87 -4.56 -4.53 4.53
N LEU A 88 -3.39 -4.55 3.89
CA LEU A 88 -3.25 -4.14 2.49
C LEU A 88 -4.11 -5.00 1.55
N LYS A 89 -4.19 -6.31 1.82
CA LYS A 89 -5.04 -7.21 1.04
C LYS A 89 -6.53 -6.83 1.14
N ARG A 90 -7.01 -6.41 2.30
CA ARG A 90 -8.40 -5.94 2.48
C ARG A 90 -8.65 -4.66 1.70
N MET A 91 -7.74 -3.69 1.81
CA MET A 91 -7.81 -2.42 1.06
C MET A 91 -7.87 -2.70 -0.44
N LEU A 92 -6.95 -3.53 -0.94
CA LEU A 92 -6.91 -3.95 -2.34
C LEU A 92 -8.20 -4.68 -2.76
N GLY A 93 -8.63 -5.66 -1.97
CA GLY A 93 -9.82 -6.45 -2.26
C GLY A 93 -11.08 -5.58 -2.35
N TYR A 94 -11.19 -4.54 -1.52
CA TYR A 94 -12.26 -3.57 -1.60
C TYR A 94 -12.17 -2.74 -2.89
N VAL A 95 -11.02 -2.10 -3.11
CA VAL A 95 -10.79 -1.20 -4.26
C VAL A 95 -10.91 -1.94 -5.59
N PHE A 96 -10.67 -3.24 -5.67
CA PHE A 96 -10.79 -4.04 -6.90
C PHE A 96 -12.11 -4.84 -7.00
N SER A 97 -13.02 -4.70 -6.01
CA SER A 97 -14.22 -5.53 -5.96
C SER A 97 -15.25 -5.20 -7.05
N ASP A 98 -15.23 -3.98 -7.57
CA ASP A 98 -16.06 -3.45 -8.65
C ASP A 98 -15.48 -3.69 -10.07
N LEU A 99 -14.27 -4.23 -10.20
CA LEU A 99 -13.77 -4.64 -11.52
C LEU A 99 -14.70 -5.67 -12.18
N ASP A 100 -14.92 -5.48 -13.49
CA ASP A 100 -15.74 -6.33 -14.35
C ASP A 100 -15.42 -7.82 -14.17
N GLU A 101 -16.46 -8.65 -14.12
CA GLU A 101 -16.33 -10.11 -13.93
C GLU A 101 -15.52 -10.81 -15.03
N GLY A 102 -15.35 -10.17 -16.19
CA GLY A 102 -14.55 -10.68 -17.31
C GLY A 102 -13.04 -10.41 -17.21
N LEU A 103 -12.59 -9.61 -16.24
CA LEU A 103 -11.18 -9.32 -16.00
C LEU A 103 -10.63 -10.21 -14.87
N GLU A 104 -9.44 -10.77 -15.09
CA GLU A 104 -8.70 -11.44 -14.02
C GLU A 104 -8.29 -10.40 -12.98
N LYS A 105 -8.85 -10.50 -11.77
CA LYS A 105 -8.53 -9.59 -10.67
C LYS A 105 -7.12 -9.88 -10.19
N PRO A 106 -6.22 -8.88 -10.16
CA PRO A 106 -4.87 -9.10 -9.67
C PRO A 106 -4.88 -9.55 -8.21
N HIS A 107 -3.98 -10.46 -7.90
CA HIS A 107 -3.72 -10.87 -6.53
C HIS A 107 -2.67 -9.93 -5.93
N ILE A 108 -2.76 -9.63 -4.63
CA ILE A 108 -1.72 -8.83 -3.94
C ILE A 108 -0.31 -9.41 -4.11
N LEU A 109 -0.22 -10.74 -4.29
CA LEU A 109 1.02 -11.45 -4.57
C LEU A 109 1.63 -11.11 -5.94
N ASP A 110 0.87 -10.52 -6.86
CA ASP A 110 1.38 -10.07 -8.15
C ASP A 110 2.35 -8.90 -7.99
N TRP A 111 2.17 -8.08 -6.96
CA TRP A 111 3.09 -6.99 -6.63
C TRP A 111 4.06 -7.35 -5.50
N TRP A 112 3.95 -8.58 -4.97
CA TRP A 112 4.87 -9.07 -3.96
C TRP A 112 6.17 -9.57 -4.62
N GLY A 113 7.17 -8.69 -4.71
CA GLY A 113 8.47 -8.99 -5.30
C GLY A 113 8.51 -8.63 -6.76
N TYR A 114 7.93 -7.48 -7.06
CA TYR A 114 7.81 -6.95 -8.40
C TYR A 114 8.73 -5.74 -8.58
N GLY A 115 9.46 -5.72 -9.70
CA GLY A 115 10.34 -4.61 -10.04
C GLY A 115 11.41 -4.36 -8.98
N CYS A 116 11.77 -3.09 -8.83
CA CYS A 116 12.75 -2.65 -7.87
C CYS A 116 12.10 -2.25 -6.52
N TRP A 117 10.91 -1.67 -6.58
CA TRP A 117 10.29 -0.99 -5.45
C TRP A 117 9.09 -1.72 -4.85
N CYS A 118 8.35 -2.52 -5.63
CA CYS A 118 7.21 -3.24 -5.07
C CYS A 118 7.66 -4.38 -4.14
N MET A 119 7.13 -4.33 -2.92
CA MET A 119 7.55 -5.11 -1.76
C MET A 119 7.85 -6.59 -2.04
N ALA A 120 9.08 -7.05 -1.77
CA ALA A 120 9.33 -8.41 -1.24
C ALA A 120 10.62 -8.51 -0.40
N HIS A 121 10.76 -7.68 0.64
CA HIS A 121 11.78 -7.93 1.68
C HIS A 121 11.28 -7.85 3.13
N GLY A 122 9.95 -7.86 3.36
CA GLY A 122 9.36 -8.08 4.68
C GLY A 122 8.73 -6.84 5.31
N GLU A 123 8.91 -6.67 6.62
CA GLU A 123 8.26 -5.67 7.48
C GLU A 123 8.76 -4.24 7.31
N ASN A 124 9.77 -4.02 6.47
CA ASN A 124 10.52 -2.77 6.46
C ASN A 124 10.71 -2.22 5.04
N HIS A 125 10.09 -1.07 4.78
CA HIS A 125 10.19 -0.33 3.51
C HIS A 125 11.63 0.06 3.16
N ASP A 126 12.53 0.18 4.15
CA ASP A 126 13.95 0.47 3.93
C ASP A 126 14.69 -0.66 3.19
N LEU A 127 14.10 -1.86 3.15
CA LEU A 127 14.68 -3.04 2.49
C LEU A 127 14.33 -3.12 1.00
N ALA A 128 13.49 -2.22 0.46
CA ALA A 128 13.19 -2.19 -0.98
C ALA A 128 14.48 -1.99 -1.81
N LEU A 129 14.55 -2.66 -2.98
CA LEU A 129 15.71 -2.60 -3.86
C LEU A 129 15.71 -1.26 -4.61
N LYS A 130 16.66 -0.40 -4.26
CA LYS A 130 16.70 0.98 -4.79
C LYS A 130 17.18 0.98 -6.25
N GLY A 131 16.63 1.88 -7.05
CA GLY A 131 17.00 2.04 -8.46
C GLY A 131 15.96 2.88 -9.20
N ASP A 132 16.09 2.96 -10.53
CA ASP A 132 15.01 3.51 -11.34
C ASP A 132 13.88 2.47 -11.45
N PRO A 133 12.60 2.86 -11.30
CA PRO A 133 11.48 1.94 -11.38
C PRO A 133 11.40 1.28 -12.75
N LYS A 134 10.94 0.02 -12.81
CA LYS A 134 10.88 -0.76 -14.06
C LYS A 134 9.75 -0.34 -14.98
N ASP A 135 8.64 0.08 -14.42
CA ASP A 135 7.46 0.52 -15.14
C ASP A 135 6.61 1.43 -14.25
N GLU A 136 5.39 1.71 -14.70
CA GLU A 136 4.45 2.56 -13.96
C GLU A 136 3.96 1.89 -12.66
N VAL A 137 3.78 0.57 -12.66
CA VAL A 137 3.39 -0.19 -11.46
C VAL A 137 4.48 -0.06 -10.39
N ASP A 138 5.74 -0.26 -10.77
CA ASP A 138 6.89 -0.12 -9.89
C ASP A 138 7.10 1.33 -9.43
N SER A 139 6.68 2.31 -10.24
CA SER A 139 6.69 3.73 -9.88
C SER A 139 5.71 4.06 -8.74
N ILE A 140 4.53 3.43 -8.70
CA ILE A 140 3.60 3.55 -7.56
C ILE A 140 4.25 3.04 -6.27
N CYS A 141 4.92 1.89 -6.34
CA CYS A 141 5.61 1.31 -5.21
C CYS A 141 6.80 2.15 -4.74
N LYS A 142 7.50 2.81 -5.67
CA LYS A 142 8.55 3.79 -5.35
C LYS A 142 7.99 4.95 -4.54
N MET A 143 6.88 5.55 -4.99
CA MET A 143 6.23 6.65 -4.28
C MET A 143 5.79 6.21 -2.88
N HIS A 144 5.29 4.97 -2.73
CA HIS A 144 4.88 4.41 -1.46
C HIS A 144 6.05 4.29 -0.48
N ALA A 145 7.16 3.70 -0.92
CA ALA A 145 8.36 3.55 -0.09
C ALA A 145 8.95 4.91 0.31
N GLU A 146 8.92 5.90 -0.59
CA GLU A 146 9.36 7.27 -0.33
C GLU A 146 8.46 7.99 0.67
N CYS A 147 7.14 7.82 0.56
CA CYS A 147 6.14 8.34 1.50
C CYS A 147 6.37 7.80 2.92
N TYR A 148 6.57 6.49 3.04
CA TYR A 148 6.90 5.83 4.31
C TYR A 148 8.21 6.33 4.91
N GLN A 149 9.25 6.50 4.08
CA GLN A 149 10.52 7.06 4.53
C GLN A 149 10.32 8.46 5.14
N CYS A 150 9.49 9.30 4.52
CA CYS A 150 9.17 10.61 5.06
C CYS A 150 8.35 10.54 6.35
N ALA A 151 7.38 9.64 6.46
CA ALA A 151 6.60 9.45 7.68
C ALA A 151 7.52 9.13 8.87
N ARG A 152 8.49 8.24 8.64
CA ARG A 152 9.52 7.91 9.62
C ARG A 152 10.41 9.10 10.00
N MET A 153 10.76 9.95 9.02
CA MET A 153 11.59 11.13 9.27
C MET A 153 10.84 12.23 10.02
N ASP A 154 9.57 12.47 9.67
CA ASP A 154 8.74 13.51 10.26
C ASP A 154 8.27 13.15 11.68
N TYR A 155 7.91 11.88 11.91
CA TYR A 155 7.27 11.43 13.16
C TYR A 155 8.13 10.48 14.01
N GLY A 156 9.36 10.19 13.57
CA GLY A 156 10.33 9.39 14.31
C GLY A 156 10.30 7.90 13.96
N SER A 157 11.27 7.16 14.53
CA SER A 157 11.59 5.80 14.09
C SER A 157 10.50 4.76 14.33
N SER A 158 9.54 5.04 15.23
CA SER A 158 8.36 4.21 15.50
C SER A 158 7.21 4.44 14.52
N CYS A 159 7.29 5.49 13.70
CA CYS A 159 6.36 5.68 12.60
C CYS A 159 6.79 4.82 11.42
N ASP A 160 6.48 3.53 11.52
CA ASP A 160 6.81 2.50 10.54
C ASP A 160 5.60 1.62 10.22
N SER A 161 5.81 0.58 9.41
CA SER A 161 4.81 -0.38 8.97
C SER A 161 4.21 -1.27 10.07
N THR A 162 4.58 -1.08 11.33
CA THR A 162 3.92 -1.70 12.49
C THR A 162 2.95 -0.74 13.19
N HIS A 163 2.98 0.55 12.85
CA HIS A 163 2.09 1.55 13.44
C HIS A 163 0.70 1.49 12.81
N GLY A 164 -0.27 1.13 13.63
CA GLY A 164 -1.65 0.92 13.21
C GLY A 164 -2.40 2.19 12.85
N TYR A 165 -3.34 2.05 11.92
CA TYR A 165 -4.26 3.12 11.54
C TYR A 165 -5.63 2.56 11.13
N GLY A 166 -6.63 3.45 11.14
CA GLY A 166 -7.97 3.22 10.62
C GLY A 166 -8.15 3.74 9.20
N VAL A 167 -8.89 3.01 8.38
CA VAL A 167 -9.26 3.39 7.01
C VAL A 167 -10.66 2.86 6.69
N PHE A 168 -11.41 3.65 5.94
CA PHE A 168 -12.75 3.34 5.46
C PHE A 168 -12.75 3.11 3.95
N GLY A 169 -13.42 2.05 3.50
CA GLY A 169 -13.81 1.91 2.10
C GLY A 169 -15.04 2.76 1.79
N GLN A 170 -14.94 3.58 0.74
CA GLN A 170 -16.03 4.41 0.22
C GLN A 170 -16.38 3.99 -1.21
N LYS A 171 -17.68 4.02 -1.53
CA LYS A 171 -18.20 3.78 -2.88
C LYS A 171 -18.80 5.08 -3.41
N ASP A 172 -18.41 5.47 -4.61
CA ASP A 172 -19.08 6.53 -5.35
C ASP A 172 -20.45 6.04 -5.84
N LEU A 173 -21.50 6.81 -5.55
CA LEU A 173 -22.89 6.43 -5.85
C LEU A 173 -23.27 6.63 -7.32
N ILE A 174 -22.50 7.41 -8.07
CA ILE A 174 -22.77 7.76 -9.46
C ILE A 174 -22.13 6.73 -10.38
N ASN A 175 -20.83 6.51 -10.25
CA ASN A 175 -20.09 5.61 -11.16
C ASN A 175 -19.81 4.22 -10.55
N GLY A 176 -20.00 4.06 -9.23
CA GLY A 176 -19.78 2.79 -8.55
C GLY A 176 -18.33 2.55 -8.13
N ASP A 177 -17.41 3.47 -8.42
CA ASP A 177 -15.99 3.37 -8.10
C ASP A 177 -15.77 3.23 -6.61
N ARG A 178 -14.72 2.51 -6.24
CA ARG A 178 -14.37 2.25 -4.85
C ARG A 178 -13.04 2.91 -4.51
N SER A 179 -13.05 3.72 -3.46
CA SER A 179 -11.90 4.46 -2.96
C SER A 179 -11.72 4.24 -1.47
N LEU A 180 -10.64 4.78 -0.92
CA LEU A 180 -10.29 4.67 0.49
C LEU A 180 -10.25 6.06 1.14
N VAL A 181 -10.65 6.11 2.41
CA VAL A 181 -10.66 7.34 3.22
C VAL A 181 -10.02 7.05 4.56
N CYS A 182 -8.97 7.78 4.90
CA CYS A 182 -8.27 7.63 6.18
C CYS A 182 -9.14 8.10 7.36
N ASP A 183 -9.12 7.34 8.46
CA ASP A 183 -9.90 7.65 9.67
C ASP A 183 -9.38 8.95 10.31
N THR A 184 -10.27 9.91 10.55
CA THR A 184 -9.92 11.19 11.18
C THR A 184 -9.45 11.03 12.63
N ASN A 185 -9.67 9.87 13.24
CA ASN A 185 -9.18 9.53 14.58
C ASN A 185 -7.75 8.96 14.58
N ASN A 186 -7.11 8.82 13.43
CA ASN A 186 -5.71 8.45 13.37
C ASN A 186 -4.85 9.55 13.98
N ASP A 187 -3.75 9.18 14.63
CA ASP A 187 -2.71 10.16 14.97
C ASP A 187 -1.98 10.63 13.69
N LEU A 188 -1.06 11.59 13.82
CA LEU A 188 -0.37 12.16 12.66
C LEU A 188 0.44 11.11 11.89
N CYS A 189 1.08 10.18 12.60
CA CYS A 189 1.79 9.07 11.98
C CYS A 189 0.83 8.14 11.23
N GLY A 190 -0.21 7.64 11.90
CA GLY A 190 -1.19 6.73 11.32
C GLY A 190 -1.95 7.35 10.15
N SER A 191 -2.23 8.65 10.19
CA SER A 191 -2.82 9.39 9.07
C SER A 191 -1.88 9.39 7.87
N SER A 192 -0.60 9.68 8.09
CA SER A 192 0.42 9.71 7.04
C SER A 192 0.63 8.33 6.40
N LEU A 193 0.76 7.29 7.22
CA LEU A 193 0.89 5.90 6.75
C LEU A 193 -0.36 5.43 5.99
N CYS A 194 -1.55 5.79 6.49
CA CYS A 194 -2.80 5.51 5.80
C CYS A 194 -2.85 6.17 4.42
N GLU A 195 -2.48 7.45 4.30
CA GLU A 195 -2.45 8.15 3.02
C GLU A 195 -1.43 7.51 2.06
N CYS A 196 -0.24 7.14 2.56
CA CYS A 196 0.74 6.40 1.76
C CYS A 196 0.13 5.10 1.20
N ASP A 197 -0.60 4.35 2.02
CA ASP A 197 -1.17 3.06 1.63
C ASP A 197 -2.38 3.17 0.74
N LYS A 198 -3.22 4.16 0.98
CA LYS A 198 -4.29 4.55 0.08
C LYS A 198 -3.72 4.84 -1.30
N MET A 199 -2.68 5.68 -1.39
CA MET A 199 -2.02 6.02 -2.65
C MET A 199 -1.43 4.79 -3.34
N LEU A 200 -0.84 3.85 -2.59
CA LEU A 200 -0.38 2.58 -3.15
C LEU A 200 -1.54 1.81 -3.79
N ILE A 201 -2.60 1.56 -3.04
CA ILE A 201 -3.71 0.70 -3.50
C ILE A 201 -4.49 1.34 -4.66
N GLU A 202 -4.79 2.63 -4.59
CA GLU A 202 -5.50 3.36 -5.65
C GLU A 202 -4.61 3.54 -6.89
N GLY A 203 -3.31 3.78 -6.72
CA GLY A 203 -2.34 3.82 -7.81
C GLY A 203 -2.22 2.47 -8.52
N LEU A 204 -2.19 1.36 -7.78
CA LEU A 204 -2.22 0.02 -8.36
C LEU A 204 -3.52 -0.24 -9.12
N ARG A 205 -4.67 0.24 -8.64
CA ARG A 205 -5.95 0.16 -9.38
C ARG A 205 -5.90 0.90 -10.71
N TYR A 206 -5.14 1.99 -10.81
CA TYR A 206 -4.97 2.70 -12.08
C TYR A 206 -4.00 2.00 -13.03
N THR A 207 -2.99 1.33 -12.49
CA THR A 207 -1.83 0.83 -13.26
C THR A 207 -1.82 -0.68 -13.49
N PHE A 208 -2.74 -1.45 -12.88
CA PHE A 208 -2.68 -2.92 -12.88
C PHE A 208 -2.65 -3.57 -14.27
N THR A 209 -3.22 -2.94 -15.30
CA THR A 209 -3.20 -3.44 -16.69
C THR A 209 -1.81 -3.40 -17.31
N GLN A 210 -0.89 -2.63 -16.73
CA GLN A 210 0.51 -2.52 -17.15
C GLN A 210 1.42 -3.54 -16.46
N TYR A 211 0.87 -4.38 -15.56
CA TYR A 211 1.62 -5.44 -14.90
C TYR A 211 2.31 -6.36 -15.92
N ASP A 212 3.64 -6.46 -15.81
CA ASP A 212 4.46 -7.39 -16.58
C ASP A 212 5.13 -8.41 -15.66
N LYS A 213 4.64 -9.65 -15.71
CA LYS A 213 5.21 -10.79 -14.97
C LYS A 213 6.73 -10.97 -15.14
N ASN A 214 7.34 -10.45 -16.21
CA ASN A 214 8.78 -10.52 -16.47
C ASN A 214 9.62 -9.68 -15.48
N PHE A 215 8.99 -8.80 -14.69
CA PHE A 215 9.65 -8.05 -13.62
C PHE A 215 9.44 -8.67 -12.24
N HIS A 216 8.85 -9.87 -12.15
CA HIS A 216 8.54 -10.51 -10.88
C HIS A 216 9.59 -11.57 -10.51
N ILE A 217 10.13 -11.51 -9.29
CA ILE A 217 11.25 -12.36 -8.82
C ILE A 217 10.92 -13.86 -8.74
N GLU A 218 9.68 -14.22 -8.36
CA GLU A 218 9.27 -15.64 -8.28
C GLU A 218 8.60 -16.19 -9.55
N LYS A 219 8.13 -15.33 -10.46
CA LYS A 219 7.33 -15.73 -11.64
C LYS A 219 8.12 -15.63 -12.96
N SER A 220 9.36 -15.15 -12.89
CA SER A 220 10.24 -14.97 -14.04
C SER A 220 11.71 -15.08 -13.61
N ASP A 221 12.63 -14.97 -14.56
CA ASP A 221 14.07 -14.94 -14.32
C ASP A 221 14.59 -13.53 -13.97
N PHE A 222 13.73 -12.65 -13.43
CA PHE A 222 14.09 -11.28 -13.10
C PHE A 222 15.17 -11.21 -12.01
N ASP A 223 16.39 -10.84 -12.38
CA ASP A 223 17.46 -10.55 -11.43
C ASP A 223 17.31 -9.13 -10.88
N SER A 224 16.56 -9.00 -9.78
CA SER A 224 16.36 -7.71 -9.12
C SER A 224 17.64 -7.09 -8.57
N LYS A 225 18.63 -7.90 -8.16
CA LYS A 225 19.90 -7.39 -7.63
C LYS A 225 20.74 -6.72 -8.72
N GLY A 226 20.85 -7.36 -9.89
CA GLY A 226 21.56 -6.80 -11.03
C GLY A 226 20.78 -5.69 -11.74
N SER A 227 19.45 -5.82 -11.79
CA SER A 227 18.58 -4.90 -12.54
C SER A 227 18.23 -3.64 -11.78
N CYS A 228 18.37 -3.61 -10.44
CA CYS A 228 18.05 -2.46 -9.60
C CYS A 228 19.31 -1.92 -8.92
N PRO A 229 20.25 -1.32 -9.69
CA PRO A 229 21.44 -0.72 -9.10
C PRO A 229 21.05 0.52 -8.30
N SER A 230 21.31 0.49 -6.98
CA SER A 230 21.27 1.69 -6.16
C SER A 230 22.34 2.65 -6.67
N LYS A 231 21.94 3.89 -7.00
CA LYS A 231 22.88 4.91 -7.51
C LYS A 231 23.94 5.36 -6.49
N GLY A 232 23.88 4.85 -5.26
CA GLY A 232 24.76 5.27 -4.18
C GLY A 232 24.58 6.76 -3.85
N GLY A 233 25.02 7.18 -2.67
CA GLY A 233 24.91 8.57 -2.25
C GLY A 233 24.84 8.69 -0.73
N PRO A 234 24.94 9.93 -0.21
CA PRO A 234 24.60 10.18 1.18
C PRO A 234 23.15 9.71 1.46
N PRO A 235 22.73 9.56 2.72
CA PRO A 235 21.33 9.34 3.05
C PRO A 235 20.51 10.62 2.75
N ARG A 236 19.25 10.45 2.35
CA ARG A 236 18.30 11.56 2.21
C ARG A 236 17.91 12.02 3.61
N ASP A 237 17.95 13.33 3.83
CA ASP A 237 17.92 13.92 5.16
C ASP A 237 16.78 14.93 5.34
N GLN A 238 16.04 15.25 4.28
CA GLN A 238 14.85 16.09 4.32
C GLN A 238 13.73 15.52 3.43
N CYS A 239 12.50 16.00 3.61
CA CYS A 239 11.32 15.61 2.84
C CYS A 239 10.62 16.84 2.25
N CYS A 240 10.00 16.65 1.09
CA CYS A 240 9.34 17.72 0.34
C CYS A 240 7.98 17.25 -0.22
N GLY A 241 7.00 18.14 -0.27
CA GLY A 241 5.61 17.81 -0.63
C GLY A 241 4.74 17.45 0.56
N GLU A 242 3.48 17.15 0.29
CA GLU A 242 2.46 16.77 1.27
C GLU A 242 2.10 15.29 1.12
N TYR A 243 1.65 14.65 2.21
CA TYR A 243 1.17 13.27 2.13
C TYR A 243 -0.03 13.18 1.18
N PRO A 244 -0.09 12.16 0.30
CA PRO A 244 0.81 11.01 0.17
C PRO A 244 2.02 11.21 -0.77
N PHE A 245 2.16 12.35 -1.43
CA PHE A 245 3.22 12.63 -2.41
C PHE A 245 4.47 13.27 -1.80
N ARG A 246 4.69 13.05 -0.51
CA ARG A 246 5.85 13.57 0.22
C ARG A 246 7.07 12.69 -0.06
N THR A 247 8.10 13.29 -0.65
CA THR A 247 9.27 12.55 -1.14
C THR A 247 10.56 13.00 -0.44
N PRO A 248 11.46 12.07 -0.11
CA PRO A 248 12.71 12.39 0.53
C PRO A 248 13.70 12.98 -0.50
N TYR A 249 14.52 13.92 -0.06
CA TYR A 249 15.57 14.53 -0.88
C TYR A 249 16.85 14.77 -0.08
N TYR A 250 17.94 15.02 -0.80
CA TYR A 250 19.23 15.41 -0.23
C TYR A 250 19.28 16.93 -0.07
N SER A 251 19.25 17.42 1.17
CA SER A 251 19.34 18.86 1.47
C SER A 251 20.69 19.45 1.08
N ARG A 252 21.73 18.59 0.99
CA ARG A 252 23.13 18.99 0.76
C ARG A 252 23.55 20.08 1.76
N SER A 253 23.28 19.83 3.04
CA SER A 253 23.59 20.77 4.13
C SER A 253 22.96 22.16 3.92
N GLY A 254 21.73 22.19 3.39
CA GLY A 254 20.97 23.42 3.15
C GLY A 254 21.15 24.06 1.77
N GLN A 255 21.98 23.50 0.88
CA GLN A 255 22.07 23.96 -0.52
C GLN A 255 20.77 23.69 -1.29
N ARG A 256 19.97 22.71 -0.86
CA ARG A 256 18.64 22.45 -1.41
C ARG A 256 17.58 22.62 -0.35
N SER A 257 16.50 23.31 -0.71
CA SER A 257 15.32 23.48 0.12
C SER A 257 14.06 23.05 -0.64
N CYS A 258 12.93 23.01 0.05
CA CYS A 258 11.62 22.62 -0.48
C CYS A 258 10.68 23.84 -0.54
N CYS A 259 9.86 23.90 -1.58
CA CYS A 259 8.77 24.84 -1.77
C CYS A 259 7.58 24.05 -2.33
N LEU A 260 6.52 23.89 -1.54
CA LEU A 260 5.43 22.94 -1.80
C LEU A 260 5.97 21.52 -2.09
N ASP A 261 5.88 21.09 -3.35
CA ASP A 261 6.26 19.77 -3.87
C ASP A 261 7.59 19.77 -4.63
N LYS A 262 8.26 20.93 -4.73
CA LYS A 262 9.47 21.12 -5.52
C LYS A 262 10.65 21.50 -4.66
N THR A 263 11.78 20.86 -4.96
CA THR A 263 13.06 21.24 -4.36
C THR A 263 13.80 22.22 -5.25
N TYR A 264 14.52 23.17 -4.65
CA TYR A 264 15.27 24.21 -5.35
C TYR A 264 16.66 24.41 -4.74
N ASP A 265 17.60 24.97 -5.51
CA ASP A 265 18.92 25.34 -5.03
C ASP A 265 18.88 26.72 -4.36
N THR A 266 19.17 26.77 -3.06
CA THR A 266 19.10 27.99 -2.25
C THR A 266 20.14 29.03 -2.62
N SER A 267 21.16 28.66 -3.40
CA SER A 267 22.18 29.59 -3.90
C SER A 267 21.61 30.61 -4.90
N TYR A 268 20.52 30.25 -5.60
CA TYR A 268 19.94 31.05 -6.67
C TYR A 268 18.46 31.37 -6.48
N LEU A 269 17.75 30.56 -5.69
CA LEU A 269 16.30 30.57 -5.60
C LEU A 269 15.85 30.63 -4.13
N GLU A 270 14.65 31.20 -3.92
CA GLU A 270 13.93 31.26 -2.65
C GLU A 270 12.46 30.85 -2.85
N CYS A 271 11.77 30.50 -1.77
CA CYS A 271 10.33 30.18 -1.78
C CYS A 271 9.53 31.37 -1.23
N CYS A 272 8.65 31.94 -2.05
CA CYS A 272 7.84 33.12 -1.74
C CYS A 272 6.37 32.80 -2.03
N GLN A 273 5.49 32.84 -1.03
CA GLN A 273 4.06 32.53 -1.20
C GLN A 273 3.85 31.25 -2.02
N ASP A 274 4.58 30.19 -1.63
CA ASP A 274 4.52 28.88 -2.28
C ASP A 274 5.03 28.82 -3.74
N GLU A 275 5.67 29.89 -4.22
CA GLU A 275 6.33 29.94 -5.52
C GLU A 275 7.86 30.02 -5.39
N ILE A 276 8.55 29.27 -6.25
CA ILE A 276 10.02 29.34 -6.35
C ILE A 276 10.39 30.56 -7.21
N LYS A 277 11.18 31.47 -6.62
CA LYS A 277 11.59 32.73 -7.25
C LYS A 277 13.11 32.91 -7.18
N PRO A 278 13.71 33.75 -8.04
CA PRO A 278 15.10 34.17 -7.87
C PRO A 278 15.30 34.89 -6.53
N ASN A 279 16.46 34.70 -5.91
CA ASN A 279 16.81 35.34 -4.64
C ASN A 279 16.64 36.87 -4.68
N GLY A 280 15.94 37.43 -3.68
CA GLY A 280 15.66 38.86 -3.52
C GLY A 280 14.26 39.29 -4.00
N TYR A 281 13.50 38.39 -4.61
CA TYR A 281 12.14 38.63 -5.08
C TYR A 281 11.15 38.85 -3.92
N CYS A 282 11.21 38.02 -2.87
CA CYS A 282 10.35 38.12 -1.68
C CYS A 282 10.41 39.51 -1.00
N GLN A 283 11.59 40.13 -1.03
CA GLN A 283 11.82 41.43 -0.40
C GLN A 283 11.24 42.58 -1.23
N ALA A 284 11.21 42.44 -2.55
CA ALA A 284 10.66 43.44 -3.46
C ALA A 284 9.12 43.54 -3.37
N GLU A 285 8.42 42.43 -3.13
CA GLU A 285 6.95 42.44 -2.96
C GLU A 285 6.51 43.11 -1.65
N ASN A 286 7.25 42.89 -0.55
CA ASN A 286 6.98 43.55 0.73
C ASN A 286 7.34 45.05 0.74
N GLY A 287 8.17 45.51 -0.19
CA GLY A 287 8.55 46.92 -0.35
C GLY A 287 7.50 47.81 -1.04
N ASN A 288 6.50 47.23 -1.71
CA ASN A 288 5.45 47.97 -2.43
C ASN A 288 4.17 48.24 -1.61
N SER A 289 4.08 47.76 -0.36
CA SER A 289 2.94 48.01 0.53
C SER A 289 3.11 49.23 1.45
N SER A 290 4.18 50.02 1.28
CA SER A 290 4.50 51.18 2.12
C SER A 290 4.70 52.44 1.30
N ASN A 291 3.74 52.85 0.46
CA ASN A 291 3.66 54.21 -0.09
C ASN A 291 2.28 54.49 -0.73
N ASN A 292 1.23 54.63 0.08
CA ASN A 292 0.09 55.49 -0.25
C ASN A 292 -0.87 55.63 0.92
N PHE A 293 -0.56 56.51 1.87
CA PHE A 293 -1.56 57.35 2.54
C PHE A 293 -0.87 58.64 2.98
N GLY A 294 -0.55 59.46 1.98
CA GLY A 294 -0.29 60.88 2.15
C GLY A 294 -1.60 61.65 1.99
N ASN A 295 -1.86 62.53 2.96
CA ASN A 295 -2.69 63.73 2.91
C ASN A 295 -4.20 63.58 2.62
N LYS A 296 -4.99 63.65 3.70
CA LYS A 296 -6.03 64.69 3.85
C LYS A 296 -6.26 64.99 5.33
#